data_AF-F3G9S0-F1
#
_entry.id   AF-F3G9S0-F1
#
_cell.length_a   1.000
_cell.length_b   1.000
_cell.length_c   1.000
_cell.angle_alpha   90.00
_cell.angle_beta   90.00
_cell.angle_gamma   90.00
#
_symmetry.space_group_name_H-M   'P 1'
#
loop_
_entity.id
_entity.type
_entity.pdbx_description
1 polymer ?
#
loop_
_entity_poly.entity_id
_entity_poly.type
_entity_poly.pdbx_seq_one_letter_code
_entity_poly.pdbx_strand_id
1 'polypeptide(L)'
;PLDRRIRAGGMVEKGSLQRSADSLDVRFVVTDFNKSVTITYRGILPDLFREGQGIVALGKLNAQGVVVADEVLAKHDEKYMPPEVTKALRDSGQAAPAVPSTPVKQG
;
A
#
# COMPACT_ATOMS: atom_id res chain seq x y z
N PRO A 1 6.52 18.17 -20.42
CA PRO A 1 5.71 18.71 -19.32
C PRO A 1 6.27 18.28 -17.94
N LEU A 2 7.19 19.09 -17.40
CA LEU A 2 7.80 18.93 -16.08
C LEU A 2 6.94 19.70 -15.07
N ASP A 3 5.94 19.01 -14.50
CA ASP A 3 5.16 19.35 -13.27
C ASP A 3 3.88 18.51 -13.13
N ARG A 4 3.65 17.57 -14.07
CA ARG A 4 2.45 16.75 -14.04
C ARG A 4 2.54 15.78 -12.87
N ARG A 5 1.53 15.82 -11.99
CA ARG A 5 1.30 14.78 -10.99
C ARG A 5 1.13 13.43 -11.71
N ILE A 6 1.90 12.46 -11.26
CA ILE A 6 1.89 11.08 -11.73
C ILE A 6 1.50 10.15 -10.60
N ARG A 7 0.91 9.03 -10.99
CA ARG A 7 0.61 7.92 -10.11
C ARG A 7 1.49 6.76 -10.53
N ALA A 8 2.47 6.41 -9.71
CA ALA A 8 3.34 5.26 -9.91
C ALA A 8 2.80 4.09 -9.09
N GLY A 9 2.23 3.09 -9.75
CA GLY A 9 1.75 1.87 -9.12
C GLY A 9 2.63 0.68 -9.51
N GLY A 10 2.94 -0.17 -8.55
CA GLY A 10 3.73 -1.38 -8.79
C GLY A 10 4.06 -2.11 -7.51
N MET A 11 4.99 -3.04 -7.59
CA MET A 11 5.48 -3.82 -6.45
C MET A 11 6.76 -3.22 -5.91
N VAL A 12 6.88 -3.11 -4.59
CA VAL A 12 8.12 -2.66 -3.94
C VAL A 12 9.16 -3.77 -4.04
N GLU A 13 10.35 -3.44 -4.54
CA GLU A 13 11.46 -4.39 -4.62
C GLU A 13 12.01 -4.70 -3.23
N LYS A 14 12.31 -5.98 -2.95
CA LYS A 14 12.83 -6.43 -1.65
C LYS A 14 14.28 -5.98 -1.45
N GLY A 15 14.59 -5.42 -0.28
CA GLY A 15 15.90 -4.84 0.03
C GLY A 15 16.11 -3.45 -0.59
N SER A 16 15.11 -2.86 -1.25
CA SER A 16 15.22 -1.54 -1.86
C SER A 16 14.85 -0.41 -0.91
N LEU A 17 14.16 -0.71 0.20
CA LEU A 17 13.72 0.28 1.16
C LEU A 17 14.89 0.84 1.98
N GLN A 18 15.20 2.11 1.74
CA GLN A 18 16.19 2.89 2.46
C GLN A 18 15.47 4.00 3.23
N ARG A 19 15.61 3.98 4.55
CA ARG A 19 15.09 5.02 5.44
C ARG A 19 16.27 5.78 6.01
N SER A 20 16.21 7.11 6.00
CA SER A 20 17.21 7.93 6.69
C SER A 20 17.05 7.76 8.20
N ALA A 21 18.18 7.70 8.93
CA ALA A 21 18.17 7.68 10.39
C ALA A 21 17.90 9.08 10.97
N ASP A 22 18.34 10.12 10.25
CA ASP A 22 18.33 11.51 10.71
C ASP A 22 17.12 12.31 10.22
N SER A 23 16.33 11.76 9.29
CA SER A 23 15.18 12.45 8.70
C SER A 23 14.05 11.49 8.32
N LEU A 24 12.86 12.05 8.03
CA LEU A 24 11.70 11.29 7.52
C LEU A 24 11.81 10.96 6.02
N ASP A 25 13.00 11.07 5.43
CA ASP A 25 13.22 10.78 4.03
C ASP A 25 13.35 9.26 3.83
N VAL A 26 12.54 8.74 2.93
CA VAL A 26 12.45 7.34 2.57
C VAL A 26 12.61 7.20 1.06
N ARG A 27 13.41 6.22 0.65
CA ARG A 27 13.64 5.88 -0.74
C ARG A 27 13.38 4.40 -0.95
N PHE A 28 12.68 4.04 -2.01
CA PHE A 28 12.44 2.65 -2.37
C PHE A 28 12.23 2.50 -3.87
N VAL A 29 12.43 1.30 -4.39
CA VAL A 29 12.24 1.01 -5.82
C VAL A 29 10.91 0.29 -5.99
N VAL A 30 10.14 0.76 -6.98
CA VAL A 30 8.88 0.14 -7.39
C VAL A 30 9.05 -0.40 -8.80
N THR A 31 8.67 -1.64 -9.02
CA THR A 31 8.70 -2.31 -10.32
C THR A 31 7.32 -2.76 -10.75
N ASP A 32 7.01 -2.61 -12.04
CA ASP A 32 5.85 -3.24 -12.69
C ASP A 32 6.22 -4.55 -13.40
N PHE A 33 7.37 -5.15 -13.05
CA PHE A 33 8.06 -6.26 -13.74
C PHE A 33 8.67 -5.92 -15.10
N ASN A 34 8.26 -4.80 -15.72
CA ASN A 34 8.78 -4.38 -17.01
C ASN A 34 9.76 -3.20 -16.89
N LYS A 35 9.52 -2.30 -15.93
CA LYS A 35 10.38 -1.17 -15.59
C LYS A 35 10.51 -1.05 -14.07
N SER A 36 11.59 -0.42 -13.64
CA SER A 36 11.84 -0.09 -12.24
C SER A 36 11.97 1.41 -12.11
N VAL A 37 11.30 1.97 -11.10
CA VAL A 37 11.25 3.42 -10.85
C VAL A 37 11.64 3.67 -9.40
N THR A 38 12.56 4.61 -9.20
CA THR A 38 12.91 5.06 -7.86
C THR A 38 11.85 6.03 -7.35
N ILE A 39 11.28 5.73 -6.20
CA ILE A 39 10.39 6.62 -5.46
C ILE A 39 11.16 7.20 -4.26
N THR A 40 11.04 8.50 -4.06
CA THR A 40 11.45 9.18 -2.83
C THR A 40 10.23 9.79 -2.17
N TYR A 41 10.06 9.55 -0.88
CA TYR A 41 8.93 10.01 -0.08
C TYR A 41 9.46 10.62 1.21
N ARG A 42 8.94 11.78 1.60
CA ARG A 42 9.27 12.41 2.87
C ARG A 42 8.07 12.33 3.81
N GLY A 43 8.12 11.42 4.77
CA GLY A 43 7.04 11.23 5.73
C GLY A 43 7.01 9.84 6.33
N ILE A 44 5.95 9.58 7.07
CA ILE A 44 5.70 8.27 7.68
C ILE A 44 5.01 7.40 6.65
N LEU A 45 5.60 6.23 6.37
CA LEU A 45 4.95 5.22 5.54
C LEU A 45 3.80 4.57 6.33
N PRO A 46 2.69 4.22 5.66
CA PRO A 46 1.60 3.50 6.34
C PRO A 46 2.12 2.16 6.89
N ASP A 47 1.55 1.69 8.01
CA ASP A 47 1.94 0.41 8.64
C ASP A 47 1.82 -0.80 7.69
N LEU A 48 0.94 -0.69 6.69
CA LEU A 48 0.72 -1.69 5.66
C LEU A 48 1.77 -1.69 4.54
N PHE A 49 2.67 -0.70 4.51
CA PHE A 49 3.77 -0.67 3.55
C PHE A 49 4.79 -1.75 3.88
N ARG A 50 5.01 -2.68 2.96
CA ARG A 50 6.08 -3.69 3.04
C ARG A 50 6.71 -3.93 1.69
N GLU A 51 7.97 -4.35 1.73
CA GLU A 51 8.68 -4.80 0.54
C GLU A 51 8.07 -6.09 -0.01
N GLY A 52 8.00 -6.22 -1.33
CA GLY A 52 7.33 -7.33 -2.00
C GLY A 52 5.80 -7.22 -2.01
N GLN A 53 5.21 -6.09 -1.62
CA GLN A 53 3.78 -5.82 -1.77
C GLN A 53 3.52 -4.73 -2.82
N GLY A 54 2.30 -4.74 -3.36
CA GLY A 54 1.82 -3.74 -4.29
C GLY A 54 1.51 -2.42 -3.57
N ILE A 55 2.06 -1.33 -4.08
CA ILE A 55 1.78 0.02 -3.57
C ILE A 55 1.44 0.96 -4.72
N VAL A 56 0.90 2.12 -4.34
CA VAL A 56 0.63 3.24 -5.22
C VAL A 56 1.25 4.48 -4.61
N ALA A 57 2.22 5.07 -5.29
CA ALA A 57 2.79 6.36 -4.95
C ALA A 57 2.18 7.45 -5.84
N LEU A 58 1.73 8.55 -5.25
CA LEU A 58 1.30 9.75 -5.97
C LEU A 58 2.36 10.83 -5.75
N GLY A 59 2.79 11.47 -6.84
CA GLY A 59 3.88 12.43 -6.77
C GLY A 59 4.17 13.11 -8.08
N LYS A 60 5.37 13.67 -8.22
CA LYS A 60 5.85 14.29 -9.44
C LYS A 60 7.11 13.58 -9.93
N LEU A 61 7.21 13.36 -11.25
CA LEU A 61 8.44 12.89 -11.86
C LEU A 61 9.41 14.06 -12.01
N ASN A 62 10.60 13.94 -11.42
CA ASN A 62 11.63 14.94 -11.58
C ASN A 62 12.43 14.74 -12.88
N ALA A 63 13.29 15.70 -13.22
CA ALA A 63 14.11 15.63 -14.43
C ALA A 63 15.14 14.48 -14.43
N GLN A 64 15.39 13.85 -13.28
CA GLN A 64 16.31 12.73 -13.12
C GLN A 64 15.60 11.36 -13.26
N GLY A 65 14.29 11.34 -13.52
CA GLY A 65 13.49 10.12 -13.60
C GLY A 65 13.12 9.51 -12.24
N VAL A 66 13.29 10.25 -11.15
CA VAL A 66 12.88 9.87 -9.80
C VAL A 66 11.51 10.47 -9.49
N VAL A 67 10.64 9.68 -8.88
CA VAL A 67 9.31 10.13 -8.47
C VAL A 67 9.41 10.67 -7.05
N VAL A 68 9.16 11.97 -6.90
CA VAL A 68 8.99 12.59 -5.59
C VAL A 68 7.54 12.39 -5.19
N ALA A 69 7.30 11.38 -4.36
CA ALA A 69 5.98 11.06 -3.84
C ALA A 69 5.58 12.04 -2.74
N ASP A 70 4.39 12.60 -2.90
CA ASP A 70 3.69 13.36 -1.87
C ASP A 70 2.86 12.43 -0.98
N GLU A 71 2.40 11.29 -1.53
CA GLU A 71 1.52 10.34 -0.85
C GLU A 71 1.83 8.90 -1.26
N VAL A 72 1.84 7.99 -0.29
CA VAL A 72 2.06 6.54 -0.50
C VAL A 72 0.90 5.75 0.08
N LEU A 73 0.25 4.99 -0.80
CA LEU A 73 -0.88 4.13 -0.48
C LEU A 73 -0.46 2.68 -0.66
N ALA A 74 -0.51 1.88 0.40
CA ALA A 74 -0.35 0.43 0.28
C ALA A 74 -1.63 -0.16 -0.34
N LYS A 75 -1.53 -0.94 -1.41
CA LYS A 75 -2.71 -1.66 -1.94
C LYS A 75 -3.03 -2.78 -0.96
N HIS A 76 -4.12 -2.61 -0.23
CA HIS A 76 -4.73 -3.67 0.56
C HIS A 76 -5.71 -4.43 -0.34
N ASP A 77 -5.73 -5.77 -0.26
CA ASP A 77 -6.82 -6.59 -0.77
C ASP A 77 -8.17 -6.05 -0.27
N GLU A 78 -9.01 -5.58 -1.19
CA GLU A 78 -10.48 -5.45 -1.26
C GLU A 78 -11.40 -5.60 -0.02
N LYS A 79 -10.98 -5.35 1.22
CA LYS A 79 -11.87 -5.33 2.39
C LYS A 79 -11.86 -4.01 3.15
N TYR A 80 -12.01 -2.91 2.42
CA TYR A 80 -12.57 -1.69 3.00
C TYR A 80 -14.09 -1.88 3.11
N MET A 81 -14.55 -2.47 4.22
CA MET A 81 -15.94 -2.35 4.63
C MET A 81 -16.05 -1.05 5.44
N PRO A 82 -16.69 0.01 4.91
CA PRO A 82 -16.95 1.18 5.72
C PRO A 82 -17.79 0.77 6.94
N PRO A 83 -17.56 1.36 8.13
CA PRO A 83 -18.28 1.02 9.35
C PRO A 83 -19.79 1.22 9.25
N GLU A 84 -20.27 1.90 8.20
CA GLU A 84 -21.67 2.05 7.85
C GLU A 84 -22.34 0.71 7.49
N VAL A 85 -21.62 -0.22 6.86
CA VAL A 85 -22.17 -1.52 6.42
C VAL A 85 -22.44 -2.44 7.61
N THR A 86 -21.67 -2.32 8.69
CA THR A 86 -21.86 -3.13 9.91
C THR A 86 -23.08 -2.70 10.74
N LYS A 87 -23.58 -1.47 10.56
CA LYS A 87 -24.83 -1.03 11.20
C LYS A 87 -26.06 -1.55 10.43
N ALA A 88 -26.03 -1.53 9.10
CA ALA A 88 -27.16 -2.00 8.28
C ALA A 88 -27.39 -3.53 8.40
N LEU A 89 -26.33 -4.32 8.56
CA LEU A 89 -26.43 -5.79 8.70
C LEU A 89 -26.98 -6.23 10.07
N ARG A 90 -26.82 -5.42 11.12
CA ARG A 90 -27.39 -5.74 12.45
C ARG A 90 -28.88 -5.44 12.56
N ASP A 91 -29.40 -4.54 11.72
CA ASP A 91 -30.82 -4.16 11.69
C ASP A 91 -31.65 -5.15 10.84
N SER A 92 -31.00 -5.79 9.85
CA SER A 92 -31.61 -6.77 8.95
C SER A 92 -31.10 -8.18 9.30
N GLY A 93 -31.64 -8.81 10.34
CA GLY A 93 -31.18 -10.09 10.90
C GLY A 93 -31.05 -11.27 9.91
N GLN A 94 -29.96 -11.29 9.13
CA GLN A 94 -29.57 -12.38 8.23
C GLN A 94 -28.16 -12.82 8.56
N ALA A 95 -28.03 -14.09 8.95
CA ALA A 95 -26.83 -14.73 9.44
C ALA A 95 -25.68 -14.67 8.42
N ALA A 96 -24.46 -14.43 8.92
CA ALA A 96 -23.23 -14.53 8.15
C ALA A 96 -23.06 -15.94 7.55
N PRO A 97 -22.48 -16.09 6.34
CA PRO A 97 -22.05 -17.39 5.86
C PRO A 97 -20.93 -17.91 6.76
N ALA A 98 -21.12 -19.13 7.25
CA ALA A 98 -20.20 -19.82 8.15
C ALA A 98 -18.80 -19.94 7.54
N VAL A 99 -17.79 -19.46 8.28
CA VAL A 99 -16.42 -19.95 8.13
C VAL A 99 -16.36 -21.35 8.75
N PRO A 100 -15.84 -22.38 8.07
CA PRO A 100 -15.63 -23.68 8.70
C PRO A 100 -14.44 -23.56 9.66
N SER A 101 -14.72 -23.47 10.95
CA SER A 101 -13.73 -23.67 12.00
C SER A 101 -13.43 -25.17 12.12
N THR A 102 -12.20 -25.54 11.75
CA THR A 102 -11.57 -26.85 11.93
C THR A 102 -11.75 -27.36 13.36
N PRO A 103 -12.14 -28.63 13.59
CA PRO A 103 -12.19 -29.17 14.95
C PRO A 103 -10.79 -29.60 15.40
N VAL A 104 -10.29 -28.96 16.46
CA VAL A 104 -9.16 -29.47 17.26
C VAL A 104 -9.68 -30.43 18.33
N LYS A 105 -9.03 -31.58 18.39
CA LYS A 105 -9.27 -32.78 19.21
C LYS A 105 -9.09 -32.53 20.71
N GLN A 106 -10.03 -33.00 21.54
CA GLN A 106 -9.77 -33.43 22.94
C GLN A 106 -10.70 -34.59 23.32
N GLY A 107 -10.11 -35.64 23.90
CA GLY A 107 -10.74 -36.91 24.31
C GLY A 107 -9.84 -38.09 23.97
#